data_AF-A0A2E0D0H2-F1
#
_entry.id   AF-A0A2E0D0H2-F1
#
_cell.length_a   1.000
_cell.length_b   1.000
_cell.length_c   1.000
_cell.angle_alpha   90.00
_cell.angle_beta   90.00
_cell.angle_gamma   90.00
#
_symmetry.space_group_name_H-M   'P 1'
#
loop_
_entity.id
_entity.type
_entity.pdbx_description
1 polymer ?
#
loop_
_entity_poly.entity_id
_entity_poly.type
_entity_poly.pdbx_seq_one_letter_code
_entity_poly.pdbx_strand_id
1 'polypeptide(L)'
;MLGNKSGIICIFEDDEIVYLKNSKSIDKTLNEIINVNKNNELIRIMLKIELGFSEKKIKQKIISNANRNKIKKILKRFEFSLISVDISHSEAVAHAFIIVCDPRYNGQTTNMNEVLDNIPEKKKA
;
A
#
# COMPACT_ATOMS: atom_id res chain seq x y z
N MET A 1 -7.55 -10.38 21.12
CA MET A 1 -6.31 -10.09 20.36
C MET A 1 -6.60 -10.34 18.89
N LEU A 2 -6.22 -9.45 17.98
CA LEU A 2 -6.31 -9.60 16.51
C LEU A 2 -5.39 -10.71 15.95
N GLY A 3 -5.01 -11.64 16.84
CA GLY A 3 -3.95 -12.64 16.71
C GLY A 3 -3.94 -13.30 15.35
N ASN A 4 -2.81 -13.26 14.63
CA ASN A 4 -2.44 -14.07 13.47
C ASN A 4 -3.56 -14.53 12.51
N LYS A 5 -4.64 -13.76 12.40
CA LYS A 5 -5.77 -14.06 11.54
C LYS A 5 -5.47 -13.55 10.15
N SER A 6 -5.80 -14.37 9.16
CA SER A 6 -5.88 -13.93 7.78
C SER A 6 -7.15 -13.12 7.55
N GLY A 7 -7.10 -12.26 6.55
CA GLY A 7 -8.25 -11.47 6.13
C GLY A 7 -7.84 -10.37 5.17
N ILE A 8 -8.71 -9.39 5.01
CA ILE A 8 -8.51 -8.23 4.15
C ILE A 8 -8.35 -7.00 5.04
N ILE A 9 -7.33 -6.21 4.74
CA ILE A 9 -7.11 -4.90 5.33
C ILE A 9 -7.59 -3.89 4.29
N CYS A 10 -8.61 -3.12 4.65
CA CYS A 10 -9.06 -1.97 3.89
C CYS A 10 -8.66 -0.69 4.63
N ILE A 11 -8.15 0.29 3.90
CA ILE A 11 -7.68 1.55 4.44
C ILE A 11 -8.43 2.67 3.74
N PHE A 12 -8.94 3.59 4.53
CA PHE A 12 -9.72 4.73 4.09
C PHE A 12 -9.01 6.04 4.42
N GLU A 13 -9.23 7.08 3.62
CA GLU A 13 -8.93 8.47 3.95
C GLU A 13 -10.14 9.30 3.51
N ASP A 14 -10.73 10.07 4.43
CA ASP A 14 -11.92 10.89 4.15
C ASP A 14 -13.07 10.09 3.49
N ASP A 15 -13.41 8.93 4.06
CA ASP A 15 -14.41 7.95 3.57
C ASP A 15 -14.12 7.28 2.22
N GLU A 16 -13.00 7.60 1.55
CA GLU A 16 -12.58 6.96 0.31
C GLU A 16 -11.58 5.82 0.54
N ILE A 17 -11.75 4.71 -0.17
CA ILE A 17 -10.80 3.59 -0.10
C ILE A 17 -9.49 3.99 -0.77
N VAL A 18 -8.42 4.08 0.00
CA VAL A 18 -7.08 4.42 -0.51
C VAL A 18 -6.20 3.19 -0.73
N TYR A 19 -6.43 2.10 0.00
CA TYR A 19 -5.67 0.86 -0.17
C TYR A 19 -6.45 -0.35 0.32
N LEU A 20 -6.37 -1.46 -0.41
CA LEU A 20 -7.00 -2.70 -0.01
C LEU A 20 -6.10 -3.89 -0.32
N LYS A 21 -5.87 -4.78 0.65
CA LYS A 21 -5.04 -5.98 0.41
C LYS A 21 -5.40 -7.15 1.32
N ASN A 22 -5.29 -8.37 0.78
CA ASN A 22 -5.32 -9.58 1.60
C ASN A 22 -4.03 -9.75 2.42
N SER A 23 -4.18 -10.14 3.68
CA SER A 23 -3.09 -10.43 4.58
C SER A 23 -3.22 -11.84 5.16
N LYS A 24 -2.08 -12.54 5.22
CA LYS A 24 -1.95 -13.82 5.94
C LYS A 24 -1.92 -13.64 7.46
N SER A 25 -1.55 -12.46 7.93
CA SER A 25 -1.51 -12.10 9.35
C SER A 25 -1.75 -10.60 9.48
N ILE A 26 -2.98 -10.24 9.81
CA ILE A 26 -3.40 -8.84 9.94
C ILE A 26 -2.52 -8.09 10.94
N ASP A 27 -2.26 -8.66 12.11
CA ASP A 27 -1.39 -8.08 13.14
C ASP A 27 0.00 -7.75 12.61
N LYS A 28 0.62 -8.70 11.90
CA LYS A 28 1.96 -8.49 11.34
C LYS A 28 1.95 -7.37 10.32
N THR A 29 0.97 -7.37 9.40
CA THR A 29 0.87 -6.34 8.37
C THR A 29 0.62 -4.95 8.97
N LEU A 30 -0.27 -4.82 9.95
CA LEU A 30 -0.52 -3.55 10.63
C LEU A 30 0.73 -3.06 11.39
N ASN A 31 1.43 -3.96 12.09
CA ASN A 31 2.68 -3.60 12.77
C ASN A 31 3.75 -3.11 11.79
N GLU A 32 3.86 -3.73 10.61
CA GLU A 32 4.77 -3.26 9.57
C GLU A 32 4.39 -1.87 9.04
N ILE A 33 3.08 -1.60 8.87
CA ILE A 33 2.57 -0.30 8.42
C ILE A 33 2.85 0.79 9.49
N ILE A 34 2.46 0.55 10.74
CA ILE A 34 2.62 1.51 11.86
C ILE A 34 4.10 1.86 12.08
N ASN A 35 4.99 0.88 11.90
CA ASN A 35 6.43 1.07 12.03
C ASN A 35 7.12 1.61 10.77
N VAL A 36 6.36 1.88 9.70
CA VAL A 36 6.89 2.35 8.40
C VAL A 36 7.99 1.42 7.91
N ASN A 37 7.71 0.11 7.91
CA ASN A 37 8.63 -0.90 7.41
C ASN A 37 8.68 -0.84 5.88
N LYS A 38 9.85 -0.54 5.32
CA LYS A 38 10.06 -0.40 3.87
C LYS A 38 9.85 -1.68 3.07
N ASN A 39 9.72 -2.84 3.71
CA ASN A 39 9.42 -4.10 3.02
C ASN A 39 7.91 -4.31 2.85
N ASN A 40 7.08 -3.57 3.60
CA ASN A 40 5.65 -3.58 3.44
C ASN A 40 5.24 -2.84 2.16
N GLU A 41 4.30 -3.42 1.41
CA GLU A 41 3.91 -2.91 0.09
C GLU A 41 3.34 -1.50 0.14
N LEU A 42 2.36 -1.24 1.02
CA LEU A 42 1.78 0.09 1.17
C LEU A 42 2.85 1.13 1.47
N ILE A 43 3.76 0.82 2.40
CA ILE A 43 4.85 1.74 2.75
C ILE A 43 5.75 2.01 1.54
N ARG A 44 6.07 1.01 0.72
CA ARG A 44 6.85 1.23 -0.51
C ARG A 44 6.13 2.14 -1.49
N ILE A 45 4.83 1.92 -1.69
CA ILE A 45 3.99 2.75 -2.57
C ILE A 45 3.96 4.19 -2.06
N MET A 46 3.69 4.40 -0.76
CA MET A 46 3.68 5.73 -0.17
C MET A 46 5.04 6.43 -0.27
N LEU A 47 6.17 5.71 -0.12
CA LEU A 47 7.50 6.31 -0.32
C LEU A 47 7.71 6.78 -1.76
N LYS A 48 7.20 6.05 -2.75
CA LYS A 48 7.25 6.47 -4.16
C LYS A 48 6.36 7.69 -4.40
N ILE A 49 5.07 7.58 -4.07
CA ILE A 49 4.05 8.57 -4.44
C ILE A 49 4.17 9.84 -3.59
N GLU A 50 4.28 9.72 -2.26
CA GLU A 50 4.23 10.86 -1.35
C GLU A 50 5.59 11.56 -1.23
N LEU A 51 6.69 10.83 -1.37
CA LEU A 51 8.04 11.35 -1.16
C LEU A 51 8.92 11.33 -2.41
N GLY A 52 8.43 10.84 -3.56
CA GLY A 52 9.17 10.79 -4.81
C GLY A 52 10.39 9.85 -4.78
N PHE A 53 10.36 8.77 -3.98
CA PHE A 53 11.50 7.85 -3.92
C PHE A 53 11.54 6.93 -5.14
N SER A 54 12.70 6.83 -5.78
CA SER A 54 12.93 5.80 -6.80
C SER A 54 13.07 4.41 -6.16
N GLU A 55 12.80 3.37 -6.94
CA GLU A 55 12.92 1.98 -6.50
C GLU A 55 14.34 1.64 -6.01
N LYS A 56 15.35 2.19 -6.67
CA LYS A 56 16.77 2.05 -6.26
C LYS A 56 16.98 2.62 -4.85
N LYS A 57 16.42 3.79 -4.56
CA LYS A 57 16.53 4.46 -3.26
C LYS A 57 15.83 3.68 -2.14
N ILE A 58 14.66 3.10 -2.42
CA ILE A 58 13.91 2.26 -1.47
C ILE A 58 14.72 1.01 -1.10
N LYS A 59 15.30 0.33 -2.09
CA LYS A 59 16.10 -0.89 -1.86
C LYS A 59 17.35 -0.61 -1.04
N GLN A 60 18.11 0.43 -1.38
CA GLN A 60 19.44 0.67 -0.80
C GLN A 60 19.42 1.43 0.54
N LYS A 61 18.46 2.33 0.78
CA LYS A 61 18.55 3.28 1.89
C LYS A 61 17.78 2.84 3.14
N ILE A 62 18.30 3.20 4.31
CA ILE A 62 17.52 3.22 5.56
C ILE A 62 16.62 4.47 5.51
N ILE A 63 15.33 4.32 5.76
CA ILE A 63 14.42 5.47 5.82
C ILE A 63 14.83 6.33 7.02
N SER A 64 15.21 7.59 6.77
CA SER A 64 15.54 8.54 7.84
C SER A 64 14.32 8.80 8.73
N ASN A 65 14.57 9.15 9.99
CA ASN A 65 13.51 9.46 10.95
C ASN A 65 12.58 10.58 10.46
N ALA A 66 13.12 11.60 9.79
CA ALA A 66 12.32 12.67 9.19
C ALA A 66 11.31 12.14 8.16
N ASN A 67 11.74 11.26 7.25
CA ASN A 67 10.85 10.68 6.23
C ASN A 67 9.85 9.69 6.85
N ARG A 68 10.27 8.90 7.86
CA ARG A 68 9.34 8.06 8.63
C ARG A 68 8.24 8.90 9.28
N ASN A 69 8.60 10.03 9.87
CA ASN A 69 7.62 10.93 10.51
C ASN A 69 6.65 11.55 9.51
N LYS A 70 7.10 11.87 8.28
CA LYS A 70 6.21 12.31 7.19
C LYS A 70 5.16 11.23 6.85
N ILE A 71 5.61 9.99 6.63
CA ILE A 71 4.70 8.87 6.35
C ILE A 71 3.76 8.63 7.54
N LYS A 72 4.27 8.63 8.77
CA LYS A 72 3.41 8.51 9.97
C LYS A 72 2.36 9.61 10.06
N LYS A 73 2.67 10.84 9.64
CA LYS A 73 1.70 11.93 9.62
C LYS A 73 0.56 11.67 8.63
N ILE A 74 0.87 11.08 7.47
CA ILE A 74 -0.14 10.66 6.49
C ILE A 74 -0.97 9.49 7.04
N LEU A 75 -0.31 8.45 7.57
CA LEU A 75 -0.98 7.28 8.15
C LEU A 75 -1.96 7.63 9.28
N LYS A 76 -1.74 8.74 10.00
CA LYS A 76 -2.66 9.22 11.05
C LYS A 76 -4.01 9.70 10.52
N ARG A 77 -4.11 10.03 9.23
CA ARG A 77 -5.37 10.41 8.57
C ARG A 77 -6.15 9.18 8.11
N PHE A 78 -5.53 8.01 8.15
CA PHE A 78 -6.15 6.80 7.64
C PHE A 78 -6.99 6.10 8.69
N GLU A 79 -8.11 5.56 8.25
CA GLU A 79 -8.94 4.65 9.01
C GLU A 79 -8.75 3.21 8.50
N PHE A 80 -8.77 2.25 9.40
CA PHE A 80 -8.50 0.84 9.08
C PHE A 80 -9.75 0.00 9.35
N SER A 81 -10.21 -0.72 8.34
CA SER A 81 -11.25 -1.75 8.47
C SER A 81 -10.67 -3.12 8.16
N LEU A 82 -11.05 -4.09 8.98
CA LEU A 82 -10.48 -5.44 8.97
C LEU A 82 -11.60 -6.45 8.77
N ILE A 83 -11.54 -7.18 7.66
CA ILE A 83 -12.53 -8.19 7.33
C ILE A 83 -11.86 -9.55 7.41
N SER A 84 -12.36 -10.43 8.28
CA SER A 84 -11.89 -11.81 8.30
C SER A 84 -12.51 -12.55 7.12
N VAL A 85 -11.66 -13.12 6.28
CA VAL A 85 -12.05 -13.93 5.12
C VAL A 85 -11.20 -15.20 5.15
N ASP A 86 -11.80 -16.32 4.76
CA ASP A 86 -11.03 -17.55 4.57
C ASP A 86 -9.88 -17.30 3.60
N ILE A 87 -8.68 -17.78 3.95
CA ILE A 87 -7.47 -17.49 3.18
C ILE A 87 -7.59 -17.95 1.72
N SER A 88 -8.31 -19.06 1.46
CA SER A 88 -8.51 -19.63 0.12
C SER A 88 -9.28 -18.70 -0.82
N HIS A 89 -10.09 -17.80 -0.28
CA HIS A 89 -10.88 -16.83 -1.05
C HIS A 89 -10.37 -15.39 -0.92
N SER A 90 -9.50 -15.12 0.06
CA SER A 90 -9.07 -13.76 0.42
C SER A 90 -8.47 -12.97 -0.74
N GLU A 91 -7.71 -13.62 -1.62
CA GLU A 91 -7.09 -12.99 -2.79
C GLU A 91 -8.12 -12.63 -3.85
N ALA A 92 -9.02 -13.56 -4.19
CA ALA A 92 -10.08 -13.32 -5.17
C ALA A 92 -11.03 -12.20 -4.71
N VAL A 93 -11.41 -12.21 -3.43
CA VAL A 93 -12.24 -11.15 -2.84
C VAL A 93 -11.51 -9.80 -2.88
N ALA A 94 -10.25 -9.75 -2.43
CA ALA A 94 -9.49 -8.51 -2.47
C ALA A 94 -9.35 -7.95 -3.89
N HIS A 95 -9.06 -8.81 -4.87
CA HIS A 95 -8.94 -8.41 -6.26
C HIS A 95 -10.26 -7.86 -6.84
N ALA A 96 -11.39 -8.50 -6.54
CA ALA A 96 -12.70 -8.01 -6.97
C ALA A 96 -12.98 -6.61 -6.42
N PHE A 97 -12.71 -6.36 -5.13
CA PHE A 97 -12.88 -5.03 -4.54
C PHE A 97 -11.90 -3.99 -5.11
N ILE A 98 -10.64 -4.36 -5.38
CA ILE A 98 -9.67 -3.45 -6.02
C ILE A 98 -10.17 -3.00 -7.40
N ILE A 99 -10.75 -3.90 -8.18
CA ILE A 99 -11.31 -3.57 -9.51
C ILE A 99 -12.50 -2.60 -9.38
N VAL A 100 -13.39 -2.86 -8.43
CA VAL A 100 -14.63 -2.07 -8.29
C VAL A 100 -14.35 -0.70 -7.68
N CYS A 101 -13.49 -0.64 -6.65
CA CYS A 101 -13.26 0.57 -5.88
C CYS A 101 -12.12 1.44 -6.43
N ASP A 102 -11.24 0.88 -7.27
CA ASP A 102 -10.05 1.52 -7.82
C ASP A 102 -9.24 2.35 -6.79
N PRO A 103 -8.71 1.73 -5.71
CA PRO A 103 -8.10 2.47 -4.61
C PRO A 103 -6.90 3.32 -5.03
N ARG A 104 -6.71 4.48 -4.38
CA ARG A 104 -5.61 5.41 -4.72
C ARG A 104 -4.22 4.77 -4.81
N TYR A 105 -3.88 3.86 -3.91
CA TYR A 105 -2.52 3.31 -3.83
C TYR A 105 -2.31 2.02 -4.63
N ASN A 106 -3.35 1.22 -4.88
CA ASN A 106 -3.19 -0.08 -5.56
C ASN A 106 -4.35 -0.43 -6.52
N GLY A 107 -5.13 0.56 -6.91
CA GLY A 107 -6.16 0.48 -7.94
C GLY A 107 -5.58 0.35 -9.36
N GLN A 108 -6.46 0.02 -10.29
CA GLN A 108 -6.16 -0.15 -11.71
C GLN A 108 -5.66 1.15 -12.34
N THR A 109 -6.25 2.30 -12.01
CA THR A 109 -5.81 3.59 -12.54
C THR A 109 -4.38 3.90 -12.11
N THR A 110 -4.06 3.72 -10.83
CA THR A 110 -2.71 3.95 -10.31
C THR A 110 -1.68 3.00 -10.93
N ASN A 111 -2.03 1.72 -11.07
CA ASN A 111 -1.16 0.74 -11.72
C ASN A 111 -0.92 1.08 -13.19
N MET A 112 -1.95 1.52 -13.91
CA MET A 112 -1.83 1.95 -15.31
C MET A 112 -0.94 3.19 -15.44
N ASN A 113 -1.10 4.18 -14.56
CA ASN A 113 -0.24 5.37 -14.54
C ASN A 113 1.23 5.00 -14.29
N GLU A 114 1.53 4.09 -13.36
CA GLU A 114 2.91 3.62 -13.14
C GLU A 114 3.47 2.95 -14.41
N VAL A 115 2.67 2.19 -15.16
CA VAL A 115 3.12 1.62 -16.44
C VAL A 115 3.41 2.71 -17.46
N LEU A 116 2.54 3.71 -17.59
CA LEU A 116 2.71 4.83 -18.51
C LEU A 116 3.98 5.64 -18.20
N ASP A 117 4.24 5.93 -16.92
CA ASP A 117 5.43 6.65 -16.46
C ASP A 117 6.74 5.90 -16.74
N ASN A 118 6.67 4.58 -16.91
CA ASN A 118 7.83 3.73 -17.20
C ASN A 118 8.02 3.46 -18.71
N ILE A 119 7.19 4.03 -19.60
CA ILE A 119 7.40 3.90 -21.04
C ILE A 119 8.70 4.62 -21.41
N PRO A 120 9.65 3.95 -22.12
CA PRO A 120 10.91 4.57 -22.51
C PRO A 120 10.66 5.80 -23.39
N GLU A 121 11.28 6.93 -23.04
CA GLU A 121 11.28 8.09 -23.94
C GLU A 121 11.94 7.70 -25.28
N LYS A 122 11.24 8.00 -26.38
CA LYS A 122 11.77 7.78 -27.73
C LYS A 122 13.06 8.59 -27.83
N LYS A 123 14.22 7.92 -27.94
CA LYS A 123 15.49 8.60 -28.20
C LYS A 123 15.29 9.44 -29.46
N LYS A 124 15.41 10.78 -29.33
CA LYS A 124 15.46 11.66 -30.49
C LYS A 124 16.68 11.21 -31.30
N ALA A 125 16.43 10.74 -32.51
CA ALA A 125 17.45 10.40 -33.49
C ALA A 125 18.17 11.66 -33.96
#